data_AF-A0A7D7ZTT6-F1
#
_entry.id   AF-A0A7D7ZTT6-F1
#
_cell.length_a   1.000
_cell.length_b   1.000
_cell.length_c   1.000
_cell.angle_alpha   90.00
_cell.angle_beta   90.00
_cell.angle_gamma   90.00
#
_symmetry.space_group_name_H-M   'P 1'
#
loop_
_entity.id
_entity.type
_entity.pdbx_description
1 polymer ?
#
loop_
_entity_poly.entity_id
_entity_poly.type
_entity_poly.pdbx_seq_one_letter_code
_entity_poly.pdbx_strand_id
1 'polypeptide(L)'
;MYPNIAAYETLNQNSTVYKSLAGQLHAFHKISFDEGFENVNIRLAAMIAYLDVAKELVFSREKITSYGDSLYKQWKSKNPNVFLQAKKYALTTSKHVIHWMNQDNYKETRTMPEYNILSDDPSKWEPTPPAYMEAIEPHWNKIRAFALDSASQFKPIPPPQFSMDKRSLFYKELIDVYTVNMGIRQKGDASEEIAIAQFWDCNPYVSINKGHFMFAAKKITPGAHWIGICKIACKQIQSSFEGIYSVFELIYIILTFIFLEKIQLKSLKVKSVKGNLI
;
A
#
# COMPACT_ATOMS: atom_id res chain seq x y z
N MET A 1 -4.30 -1.93 4.47
CA MET A 1 -5.23 -0.81 4.66
C MET A 1 -6.68 -1.28 4.73
N TYR A 2 -7.40 -1.62 3.66
CA TYR A 2 -8.83 -2.05 3.76
C TYR A 2 -9.15 -3.12 4.84
N PRO A 3 -8.33 -4.18 5.05
CA PRO A 3 -8.56 -5.12 6.15
C PRO A 3 -8.43 -4.49 7.55
N ASN A 4 -7.55 -3.50 7.71
CA ASN A 4 -7.41 -2.75 8.96
C ASN A 4 -8.59 -1.80 9.16
N ILE A 5 -9.09 -1.14 8.12
CA ILE A 5 -10.33 -0.35 8.19
C ILE A 5 -11.47 -1.25 8.67
N ALA A 6 -11.62 -2.45 8.11
CA ALA A 6 -12.64 -3.40 8.53
C ALA A 6 -12.50 -3.79 10.01
N ALA A 7 -11.28 -4.08 10.47
CA ALA A 7 -11.03 -4.41 11.87
C ALA A 7 -11.25 -3.21 12.81
N TYR A 8 -10.75 -2.02 12.44
CA TYR A 8 -10.89 -0.78 13.18
C TYR A 8 -12.35 -0.38 13.32
N GLU A 9 -13.10 -0.38 12.22
CA GLU A 9 -14.53 -0.06 12.26
C GLU A 9 -15.31 -1.09 13.06
N THR A 10 -14.94 -2.36 12.99
CA THR A 10 -15.53 -3.40 13.84
C THR A 10 -15.28 -3.10 15.32
N LEU A 11 -14.09 -2.61 15.69
CA LEU A 11 -13.75 -2.26 17.07
C LEU A 11 -14.47 -1.01 17.58
N ASN A 12 -14.68 -0.03 16.71
CA ASN A 12 -14.89 1.35 17.13
C ASN A 12 -16.27 1.94 16.81
N GLN A 13 -17.25 1.15 16.37
CA GLN A 13 -18.61 1.66 16.09
C GLN A 13 -19.24 2.41 17.28
N ASN A 14 -19.06 1.88 18.50
CA ASN A 14 -19.61 2.45 19.74
C ASN A 14 -18.51 2.79 20.77
N SER A 15 -17.26 2.92 20.31
CA SER A 15 -16.14 3.23 21.21
C SER A 15 -16.22 4.69 21.66
N THR A 16 -16.02 4.92 22.95
CA THR A 16 -15.89 6.27 23.52
C THR A 16 -14.47 6.84 23.36
N VAL A 17 -13.51 5.97 23.03
CA VAL A 17 -12.08 6.32 22.91
C VAL A 17 -11.69 6.65 21.48
N TYR A 18 -12.15 5.84 20.52
CA TYR A 18 -11.80 5.97 19.11
C TYR A 18 -13.04 6.23 18.28
N LYS A 19 -12.98 7.23 17.40
CA LYS A 19 -14.11 7.61 16.53
C LYS A 19 -14.15 6.72 15.29
N SER A 20 -15.36 6.38 14.84
CA SER A 20 -15.57 5.75 13.52
C SER A 20 -15.02 6.62 12.40
N LEU A 21 -14.47 5.99 11.37
CA LEU A 21 -13.96 6.56 10.13
C LEU A 21 -15.08 7.02 9.18
N ALA A 22 -16.33 6.69 9.48
CA ALA A 22 -17.49 7.16 8.72
C ALA A 22 -17.51 8.69 8.68
N GLY A 23 -17.59 9.24 7.46
CA GLY A 23 -17.52 10.69 7.23
C GLY A 23 -16.11 11.31 7.37
N GLN A 24 -15.10 10.54 7.77
CA GLN A 24 -13.70 10.97 7.74
C GLN A 24 -13.00 10.50 6.45
N LEU A 25 -13.34 9.31 5.96
CA LEU A 25 -12.84 8.79 4.70
C LEU A 25 -13.80 9.08 3.54
N HIS A 26 -13.25 9.33 2.37
CA HIS A 26 -14.01 9.63 1.16
C HIS A 26 -15.03 8.53 0.83
N ALA A 27 -16.29 8.94 0.72
CA ALA A 27 -17.43 8.07 0.43
C ALA A 27 -17.58 6.88 1.40
N PHE A 28 -16.99 6.96 2.61
CA PHE A 28 -17.15 5.92 3.63
C PHE A 28 -18.27 6.30 4.57
N HIS A 29 -19.33 5.50 4.57
CA HIS A 29 -20.56 5.77 5.31
C HIS A 29 -20.64 4.95 6.59
N LYS A 30 -21.53 5.37 7.50
CA LYS A 30 -21.76 4.66 8.76
C LYS A 30 -22.32 3.26 8.50
N ILE A 31 -21.77 2.26 9.19
CA ILE A 31 -22.22 0.88 9.07
C ILE A 31 -23.49 0.70 9.90
N SER A 32 -24.54 0.17 9.28
CA SER A 32 -25.79 -0.19 9.96
C SER A 32 -25.75 -1.65 10.36
N PHE A 33 -26.18 -1.95 11.58
CA PHE A 33 -26.26 -3.30 12.13
C PHE A 33 -27.71 -3.61 12.48
N ASP A 34 -28.11 -4.86 12.25
CA ASP A 34 -29.39 -5.39 12.74
C ASP A 34 -29.42 -5.37 14.28
N GLU A 35 -30.63 -5.40 14.86
CA GLU A 35 -30.81 -5.57 16.30
C GLU A 35 -30.20 -6.89 16.82
N GLY A 36 -29.81 -6.92 18.10
CA GLY A 36 -29.34 -8.14 18.77
C GLY A 36 -27.82 -8.30 18.90
N PHE A 37 -27.04 -7.22 18.82
CA PHE A 37 -25.57 -7.23 19.03
C PHE A 37 -25.12 -6.69 20.40
N GLU A 38 -25.88 -6.98 21.45
CA GLU A 38 -25.68 -6.37 22.78
C GLU A 38 -24.46 -6.92 23.55
N ASN A 39 -23.92 -8.08 23.16
CA ASN A 39 -22.80 -8.75 23.86
C ASN A 39 -21.80 -9.45 22.93
N VAL A 40 -21.49 -8.83 21.79
CA VAL A 40 -20.55 -9.41 20.81
C VAL A 40 -19.12 -9.34 21.34
N ASN A 41 -18.34 -10.41 21.18
CA ASN A 41 -16.89 -10.33 21.32
C ASN A 41 -16.29 -9.54 20.15
N ILE A 42 -16.16 -8.24 20.32
CA ILE A 42 -15.75 -7.30 19.26
C ILE A 42 -14.31 -7.56 18.79
N ARG A 43 -13.39 -7.96 19.68
CA ARG A 43 -12.01 -8.29 19.30
C ARG A 43 -11.93 -9.50 18.38
N LEU A 44 -12.71 -10.54 18.69
CA LEU A 44 -12.86 -11.70 17.81
C LEU A 44 -13.47 -11.29 16.47
N ALA A 45 -14.53 -10.47 16.50
CA ALA A 45 -15.16 -9.97 15.29
C ALA A 45 -14.18 -9.17 14.42
N ALA A 46 -13.33 -8.33 15.01
CA ALA A 46 -12.35 -7.54 14.29
C ALA A 46 -11.31 -8.39 13.56
N MET A 47 -10.83 -9.47 14.19
CA MET A 47 -9.93 -10.43 13.53
C MET A 47 -10.63 -11.16 12.37
N ILE A 48 -11.89 -11.55 12.56
CA ILE A 48 -12.70 -12.18 11.51
C ILE A 48 -12.88 -11.20 10.34
N ALA A 49 -13.19 -9.93 10.62
CA ALA A 49 -13.40 -8.92 9.60
C ALA A 49 -12.12 -8.63 8.81
N TYR A 50 -10.98 -8.53 9.51
CA TYR A 50 -9.68 -8.41 8.87
C TYR A 50 -9.44 -9.55 7.87
N LEU A 51 -9.61 -10.80 8.29
CA LEU A 51 -9.36 -11.97 7.43
C LEU A 51 -10.32 -12.04 6.25
N ASP A 52 -11.60 -11.69 6.48
CA ASP A 52 -12.63 -11.71 5.45
C ASP A 52 -12.37 -10.68 4.35
N VAL A 53 -11.87 -9.48 4.68
CA VAL A 53 -11.48 -8.49 3.67
C VAL A 53 -10.10 -8.80 3.06
N ALA A 54 -9.15 -9.30 3.87
CA ALA A 54 -7.78 -9.58 3.39
C ALA A 54 -7.75 -10.64 2.29
N LYS A 55 -8.59 -11.67 2.36
CA LYS A 55 -8.66 -12.73 1.35
C LYS A 55 -9.11 -12.24 -0.03
N GLU A 56 -9.84 -11.11 -0.09
CA GLU A 56 -10.29 -10.51 -1.35
C GLU A 56 -9.19 -9.71 -2.05
N LEU A 57 -8.11 -9.36 -1.35
CA LEU A 57 -7.03 -8.49 -1.82
C LEU A 57 -5.77 -9.25 -2.26
N VAL A 58 -5.78 -10.57 -2.17
CA VAL A 58 -4.64 -11.42 -2.58
C VAL A 58 -5.09 -12.43 -3.63
N PHE A 59 -4.19 -12.73 -4.57
CA PHE A 59 -4.47 -13.74 -5.60
C PHE A 59 -4.64 -15.15 -5.00
N SER A 60 -3.74 -15.54 -4.09
CA SER A 60 -3.80 -16.82 -3.38
C SER A 60 -4.79 -16.79 -2.20
N ARG A 61 -6.07 -16.53 -2.49
CA ARG A 61 -7.16 -16.45 -1.50
C ARG A 61 -7.18 -17.63 -0.53
N GLU A 62 -6.99 -18.83 -1.07
CA GLU A 62 -7.01 -20.09 -0.31
C GLU A 62 -6.06 -20.08 0.88
N LYS A 63 -4.88 -19.45 0.78
CA LYS A 63 -3.93 -19.38 1.91
C LYS A 63 -4.51 -18.65 3.11
N ILE A 64 -5.24 -17.56 2.87
CA ILE A 64 -5.91 -16.80 3.94
C ILE A 64 -7.14 -17.57 4.43
N THR A 65 -7.92 -18.19 3.54
CA THR A 65 -9.07 -19.02 3.90
C THR A 65 -8.67 -20.19 4.79
N SER A 66 -7.66 -21.00 4.41
CA SER A 66 -7.20 -22.15 5.20
C SER A 66 -6.68 -21.73 6.58
N TYR A 67 -5.97 -20.60 6.67
CA TYR A 67 -5.55 -20.04 7.95
C TYR A 67 -6.75 -19.62 8.82
N GLY A 68 -7.71 -18.90 8.22
CA GLY A 68 -8.95 -18.50 8.89
C GLY A 68 -9.78 -19.69 9.37
N ASP A 69 -9.94 -20.73 8.56
CA ASP A 69 -10.70 -21.94 8.91
C ASP A 69 -10.06 -22.70 10.07
N SER A 70 -8.72 -22.74 10.13
CA SER A 70 -7.99 -23.30 11.28
C SER A 70 -8.32 -22.57 12.58
N LEU A 71 -8.37 -21.24 12.54
CA LEU A 71 -8.76 -20.42 13.70
C LEU A 71 -10.24 -20.61 14.03
N TYR A 72 -11.12 -20.62 13.02
CA TYR A 72 -12.56 -20.79 13.22
C TYR A 72 -12.89 -22.12 13.86
N LYS A 73 -12.19 -23.19 13.48
CA LYS A 73 -12.33 -24.51 14.12
C LYS A 73 -12.03 -24.44 15.62
N GLN A 74 -10.96 -23.74 16.01
CA GLN A 74 -10.57 -23.57 17.41
C GLN A 74 -11.52 -22.66 18.19
N TRP A 75 -11.97 -21.55 17.60
CA TRP A 75 -12.87 -20.61 18.27
C TRP A 75 -14.27 -21.21 18.42
N LYS A 76 -14.76 -21.88 17.38
CA LYS A 76 -16.05 -22.58 17.41
C LYS A 76 -16.05 -23.74 18.41
N SER A 77 -14.96 -24.50 18.54
CA SER A 77 -14.90 -25.59 19.53
C SER A 77 -14.89 -25.09 20.97
N LYS A 78 -14.32 -23.89 21.23
CA LYS A 78 -14.31 -23.28 22.56
C LYS A 78 -15.66 -22.70 22.97
N ASN A 79 -16.29 -21.90 22.10
CA ASN A 79 -17.62 -21.35 22.37
C ASN A 79 -18.35 -21.04 21.04
N PRO A 80 -19.21 -21.96 20.57
CA PRO A 80 -19.91 -21.80 19.29
C PRO A 80 -20.76 -20.53 19.23
N ASN A 81 -21.47 -20.17 20.30
CA ASN A 81 -22.41 -19.06 20.31
C ASN A 81 -21.68 -17.72 20.20
N VAL A 82 -20.64 -17.52 21.00
CA VAL A 82 -19.80 -16.30 20.94
C VAL A 82 -19.13 -16.19 19.58
N PHE A 83 -18.61 -17.29 19.04
CA PHE A 83 -18.01 -17.31 17.71
C PHE A 83 -19.01 -16.93 16.61
N LEU A 84 -20.21 -17.52 16.62
CA LEU A 84 -21.23 -17.25 15.60
C LEU A 84 -21.74 -15.81 15.65
N GLN A 85 -21.94 -15.25 16.85
CA GLN A 85 -22.31 -13.84 17.01
C GLN A 85 -21.21 -12.90 16.52
N ALA A 86 -19.96 -13.15 16.92
CA ALA A 86 -18.81 -12.36 16.45
C ALA A 86 -18.62 -12.46 14.93
N LYS A 87 -18.80 -13.65 14.36
CA LYS A 87 -18.74 -13.86 12.91
C LYS A 87 -19.84 -13.11 12.19
N LYS A 88 -21.10 -13.15 12.68
CA LYS A 88 -22.21 -12.41 12.07
C LYS A 88 -21.91 -10.90 12.05
N TYR A 89 -21.48 -10.35 13.19
CA TYR A 89 -21.11 -8.95 13.31
C TYR A 89 -19.98 -8.56 12.35
N ALA A 90 -18.90 -9.35 12.33
CA ALA A 90 -17.75 -9.12 11.46
C ALA A 90 -18.09 -9.15 9.97
N LEU A 91 -18.95 -10.08 9.54
CA LEU A 91 -19.35 -10.20 8.14
C LEU A 91 -20.22 -9.03 7.69
N THR A 92 -21.01 -8.41 8.58
CA THR A 92 -21.72 -7.16 8.27
C THR A 92 -20.72 -6.03 7.97
N THR A 93 -19.72 -5.83 8.83
CA THR A 93 -18.67 -4.83 8.60
C THR A 93 -17.87 -5.13 7.33
N SER A 94 -17.46 -6.38 7.14
CA SER A 94 -16.62 -6.78 6.00
C SER A 94 -17.32 -6.57 4.67
N LYS A 95 -18.60 -6.94 4.58
CA LYS A 95 -19.43 -6.68 3.39
C LYS A 95 -19.49 -5.20 3.05
N HIS A 96 -19.69 -4.34 4.04
CA HIS A 96 -19.71 -2.89 3.83
C HIS A 96 -18.37 -2.37 3.31
N VAL A 97 -17.25 -2.78 3.93
CA VAL A 97 -15.91 -2.36 3.51
C VAL A 97 -15.56 -2.90 2.12
N ILE A 98 -15.91 -4.16 1.81
CA ILE A 98 -15.68 -4.74 0.47
C ILE A 98 -16.51 -3.99 -0.59
N HIS A 99 -17.75 -3.63 -0.28
CA HIS A 99 -18.57 -2.82 -1.20
C HIS A 99 -17.91 -1.47 -1.48
N TRP A 100 -17.53 -0.73 -0.44
CA TRP A 100 -16.86 0.56 -0.56
C TRP A 100 -15.49 0.47 -1.26
N MET A 101 -14.72 -0.58 -0.98
CA MET A 101 -13.44 -0.90 -1.62
C MET A 101 -13.61 -1.11 -3.12
N ASN A 102 -14.65 -1.83 -3.55
CA ASN A 102 -14.89 -2.12 -4.96
C ASN A 102 -15.32 -0.88 -5.79
N GLN A 103 -15.52 0.27 -5.15
CA GLN A 103 -15.87 1.55 -5.79
C GLN A 103 -14.69 2.53 -5.80
N ASP A 104 -13.47 2.07 -5.55
CA ASP A 104 -12.27 2.93 -5.45
C ASP A 104 -11.55 3.17 -6.79
N ASN A 105 -12.15 2.72 -7.90
CA ASN A 105 -11.60 2.79 -9.26
C ASN A 105 -10.44 1.81 -9.56
N TYR A 106 -10.07 0.90 -8.63
CA TYR A 106 -8.97 -0.04 -8.84
C TYR A 106 -9.22 -1.01 -10.00
N LYS A 107 -10.44 -1.55 -10.12
CA LYS A 107 -10.77 -2.52 -11.18
C LYS A 107 -10.71 -1.89 -12.56
N GLU A 108 -11.21 -0.66 -12.67
CA GLU A 108 -11.23 0.15 -13.87
C GLU A 108 -9.81 0.50 -14.34
N THR A 109 -8.87 0.75 -13.41
CA THR A 109 -7.47 0.99 -13.79
C THR A 109 -6.76 -0.23 -14.37
N ARG A 110 -7.27 -1.46 -14.16
CA ARG A 110 -6.60 -2.69 -14.64
C ARG A 110 -6.63 -2.85 -16.16
N THR A 111 -7.55 -2.18 -16.84
CA THR A 111 -7.70 -2.23 -18.30
C THR A 111 -7.26 -0.94 -18.98
N MET A 112 -6.67 -0.01 -18.22
CA MET A 112 -6.14 1.23 -18.78
C MET A 112 -4.82 0.97 -19.52
N PRO A 113 -4.50 1.77 -20.56
CA PRO A 113 -3.30 1.57 -21.35
C PRO A 113 -2.03 1.73 -20.52
N GLU A 114 -0.98 1.01 -20.90
CA GLU A 114 0.34 1.13 -20.30
C GLU A 114 0.99 2.50 -20.57
N TYR A 115 2.11 2.76 -19.92
CA TYR A 115 2.92 3.95 -20.16
C TYR A 115 3.56 3.87 -21.56
N ASN A 116 3.31 4.87 -22.40
CA ASN A 116 3.90 4.92 -23.73
C ASN A 116 5.39 5.33 -23.67
N ILE A 117 6.27 4.41 -24.05
CA ILE A 117 7.72 4.61 -24.14
C ILE A 117 8.18 5.13 -25.52
N LEU A 118 7.30 5.12 -26.54
CA LEU A 118 7.63 5.59 -27.89
C LEU A 118 7.65 7.13 -27.90
N SER A 119 8.84 7.70 -27.71
CA SER A 119 9.07 9.14 -27.76
C SER A 119 10.54 9.45 -28.01
N ASP A 120 10.81 10.40 -28.91
CA ASP A 120 12.17 10.93 -29.14
C ASP A 120 12.62 11.94 -28.06
N ASP A 121 11.92 11.98 -26.91
CA ASP A 121 12.18 12.94 -25.84
C ASP A 121 13.14 12.30 -24.82
N PRO A 122 14.40 12.74 -24.76
CA PRO A 122 15.42 12.12 -23.90
C PRO A 122 15.16 12.34 -22.39
N SER A 123 14.17 13.17 -22.03
CA SER A 123 13.81 13.42 -20.63
C SER A 123 12.78 12.44 -20.05
N LYS A 124 12.22 11.57 -20.91
CA LYS A 124 11.21 10.59 -20.53
C LYS A 124 11.85 9.36 -19.91
N TRP A 125 11.08 8.71 -19.05
CA TRP A 125 11.49 7.44 -18.45
C TRP A 125 11.46 6.33 -19.48
N GLU A 126 12.48 5.46 -19.42
CA GLU A 126 12.58 4.25 -20.22
C GLU A 126 12.72 3.02 -19.30
N PRO A 127 12.26 1.84 -19.74
CA PRO A 127 12.50 0.59 -19.04
C PRO A 127 13.99 0.33 -18.84
N THR A 128 14.38 -0.09 -17.64
CA THR A 128 15.79 -0.27 -17.27
C THR A 128 16.21 -1.75 -17.29
N PRO A 129 17.48 -2.07 -17.60
CA PRO A 129 18.01 -3.41 -17.48
C PRO A 129 17.94 -3.92 -16.03
N PRO A 130 17.98 -5.25 -15.81
CA PRO A 130 18.09 -6.30 -16.82
C PRO A 130 16.74 -6.71 -17.43
N ALA A 131 15.62 -6.36 -16.79
CA ALA A 131 14.31 -6.92 -17.12
C ALA A 131 13.51 -6.07 -18.13
N TYR A 132 13.85 -4.78 -18.29
CA TYR A 132 13.13 -3.85 -19.18
C TYR A 132 11.60 -3.91 -18.98
N MET A 133 11.17 -3.98 -17.72
CA MET A 133 9.75 -4.05 -17.36
C MET A 133 9.02 -2.75 -17.69
N GLU A 134 7.75 -2.88 -18.05
CA GLU A 134 6.82 -1.76 -18.19
C GLU A 134 6.71 -0.94 -16.89
N ALA A 135 6.28 0.32 -17.04
CA ALA A 135 6.03 1.17 -15.90
C ALA A 135 4.94 0.56 -15.01
N ILE A 136 5.26 0.38 -13.74
CA ILE A 136 4.32 -0.16 -12.76
C ILE A 136 3.27 0.90 -12.43
N GLU A 137 2.00 0.56 -12.64
CA GLU A 137 0.84 1.32 -12.17
C GLU A 137 0.77 2.79 -12.65
N PRO A 138 0.84 3.10 -13.96
CA PRO A 138 0.88 4.47 -14.45
C PRO A 138 -0.37 5.30 -14.14
N HIS A 139 -1.49 4.65 -13.80
CA HIS A 139 -2.78 5.27 -13.48
C HIS A 139 -3.15 5.21 -11.99
N TRP A 140 -2.19 4.94 -11.10
CA TRP A 140 -2.48 4.83 -9.66
C TRP A 140 -3.10 6.11 -9.06
N ASN A 141 -2.79 7.27 -9.64
CA ASN A 141 -3.38 8.56 -9.30
C ASN A 141 -4.91 8.64 -9.52
N LYS A 142 -5.51 7.69 -10.23
CA LYS A 142 -6.96 7.62 -10.48
C LYS A 142 -7.69 6.80 -9.42
N ILE A 143 -6.97 6.12 -8.52
CA ILE A 143 -7.57 5.42 -7.38
C ILE A 143 -8.14 6.46 -6.41
N ARG A 144 -9.31 6.19 -5.84
CA ARG A 144 -9.94 7.05 -4.82
C ARG A 144 -8.98 7.22 -3.64
N ALA A 145 -8.63 8.46 -3.33
CA ALA A 145 -7.89 8.77 -2.12
C ALA A 145 -8.75 8.56 -0.87
N PHE A 146 -8.12 8.19 0.25
CA PHE A 146 -8.82 7.92 1.49
C PHE A 146 -9.20 9.18 2.24
N ALA A 147 -8.21 10.01 2.55
CA ALA A 147 -8.35 11.22 3.34
C ALA A 147 -7.89 12.49 2.60
N LEU A 148 -7.30 12.36 1.41
CA LEU A 148 -6.92 13.52 0.60
C LEU A 148 -8.08 14.01 -0.24
N ASP A 149 -8.24 15.32 -0.35
CA ASP A 149 -9.20 15.98 -1.24
C ASP A 149 -9.01 15.53 -2.70
N SER A 150 -7.75 15.37 -3.13
CA SER A 150 -7.40 14.86 -4.45
C SER A 150 -6.00 14.23 -4.45
N ALA A 151 -5.71 13.38 -5.44
CA ALA A 151 -4.38 12.79 -5.64
C ALA A 151 -3.26 13.84 -5.89
N SER A 152 -3.62 15.11 -6.16
CA SER A 152 -2.69 16.21 -6.37
C SER A 152 -2.64 17.24 -5.23
N GLN A 153 -3.28 16.96 -4.08
CA GLN A 153 -3.34 17.91 -2.96
C GLN A 153 -1.95 18.39 -2.49
N PHE A 154 -0.94 17.52 -2.56
CA PHE A 154 0.45 17.81 -2.16
C PHE A 154 1.43 17.77 -3.34
N LYS A 155 1.03 18.28 -4.52
CA LYS A 155 1.91 18.29 -5.69
C LYS A 155 3.18 19.16 -5.41
N PRO A 156 4.41 18.60 -5.40
CA PRO A 156 5.63 19.37 -5.22
C PRO A 156 5.98 20.23 -6.43
N ILE A 157 7.02 21.06 -6.25
CA ILE A 157 7.67 21.76 -7.35
C ILE A 157 8.20 20.76 -8.40
N PRO A 158 8.18 21.10 -9.70
CA PRO A 158 8.76 20.26 -10.73
C PRO A 158 10.25 19.97 -10.50
N PRO A 159 10.76 18.79 -10.93
CA PRO A 159 12.19 18.52 -10.89
C PRO A 159 12.97 19.45 -11.85
N PRO A 160 14.31 19.56 -11.70
CA PRO A 160 15.14 20.26 -12.67
C PRO A 160 14.87 19.79 -14.10
N GLN A 161 14.84 20.73 -15.04
CA GLN A 161 14.70 20.41 -16.45
C GLN A 161 15.88 19.56 -16.92
N PHE A 162 15.60 18.51 -17.68
CA PHE A 162 16.62 17.68 -18.30
C PHE A 162 17.57 18.54 -19.16
N SER A 163 18.87 18.42 -18.90
CA SER A 163 19.91 19.08 -19.68
C SER A 163 21.26 18.41 -19.45
N MET A 164 22.01 18.18 -20.54
CA MET A 164 23.38 17.68 -20.48
C MET A 164 24.43 18.80 -20.42
N ASP A 165 24.00 20.06 -20.29
CA ASP A 165 24.92 21.17 -19.99
C ASP A 165 25.48 20.97 -18.58
N LYS A 166 26.82 20.97 -18.47
CA LYS A 166 27.56 20.83 -17.21
C LYS A 166 27.19 21.88 -16.15
N ARG A 167 26.65 23.02 -16.57
CA ARG A 167 26.23 24.10 -15.67
C ARG A 167 24.79 23.93 -15.15
N SER A 168 24.00 23.08 -15.79
CA SER A 168 22.60 22.84 -15.42
C SER A 168 22.46 22.17 -14.05
N LEU A 169 21.31 22.39 -13.40
CA LEU A 169 21.01 21.72 -12.12
C LEU A 169 20.88 20.21 -12.31
N PHE A 170 20.24 19.75 -13.40
CA PHE A 170 20.09 18.33 -13.71
C PHE A 170 21.44 17.62 -13.85
N TYR A 171 22.40 18.21 -14.58
CA TYR A 171 23.71 17.60 -14.75
C TYR A 171 24.48 17.50 -13.43
N LYS A 172 24.35 18.50 -12.54
CA LYS A 172 24.96 18.45 -11.21
C LYS A 172 24.40 17.30 -10.38
N GLU A 173 23.08 17.11 -10.36
CA GLU A 173 22.45 15.98 -9.67
C GLU A 173 22.86 14.63 -10.29
N LEU A 174 22.97 14.54 -11.63
CA LEU A 174 23.44 13.35 -12.32
C LEU A 174 24.87 12.96 -11.89
N ILE A 175 25.78 13.93 -11.87
CA ILE A 175 27.18 13.70 -11.48
C ILE A 175 27.31 13.38 -9.99
N ASP A 176 26.45 13.92 -9.14
CA ASP A 176 26.42 13.59 -7.72
C ASP A 176 26.12 12.09 -7.51
N VAL A 177 25.06 11.57 -8.14
CA VAL A 177 24.71 10.14 -8.09
C VAL A 177 25.86 9.26 -8.60
N TYR A 178 26.50 9.67 -9.70
CA TYR A 178 27.65 8.94 -10.26
C TYR A 178 28.83 8.91 -9.28
N THR A 179 29.19 10.07 -8.73
CA THR A 179 30.32 10.22 -7.78
C THR A 179 30.09 9.40 -6.52
N VAL A 180 28.89 9.45 -5.94
CA VAL A 180 28.52 8.65 -4.77
C VAL A 180 28.66 7.15 -5.08
N ASN A 181 28.16 6.69 -6.23
CA ASN A 181 28.29 5.29 -6.63
C ASN A 181 29.76 4.85 -6.75
N MET A 182 30.60 5.67 -7.37
CA MET A 182 32.03 5.40 -7.50
C MET A 182 32.73 5.34 -6.14
N GLY A 183 32.39 6.23 -5.21
CA GLY A 183 32.90 6.20 -3.84
C GLY A 183 32.53 4.91 -3.10
N ILE A 184 31.28 4.46 -3.22
CA ILE A 184 30.82 3.19 -2.62
C ILE A 184 31.58 2.01 -3.22
N ARG A 185 31.75 1.96 -4.55
CA ARG A 185 32.50 0.89 -5.23
C ARG A 185 33.94 0.79 -4.76
N GLN A 186 34.59 1.93 -4.50
CA GLN A 186 35.97 1.95 -3.99
C GLN A 186 36.07 1.38 -2.57
N LYS A 187 35.06 1.58 -1.72
CA LYS A 187 34.99 1.00 -0.37
C LYS A 187 34.72 -0.51 -0.40
N GLY A 188 34.15 -1.02 -1.48
CA GLY A 188 33.84 -2.42 -1.71
C GLY A 188 32.52 -2.88 -1.09
N ASP A 189 32.19 -4.14 -1.35
CA ASP A 189 30.87 -4.73 -1.10
C ASP A 189 30.49 -4.83 0.40
N ALA A 190 31.46 -4.73 1.29
CA ALA A 190 31.26 -4.77 2.74
C ALA A 190 30.98 -3.40 3.38
N SER A 191 30.85 -2.34 2.56
CA SER A 191 30.60 -0.99 3.05
C SER A 191 29.22 -0.85 3.70
N GLU A 192 29.12 0.03 4.71
CA GLU A 192 27.88 0.31 5.41
C GLU A 192 26.81 0.86 4.46
N GLU A 193 27.21 1.67 3.49
CA GLU A 193 26.31 2.23 2.47
C GLU A 193 25.60 1.15 1.66
N ILE A 194 26.30 0.05 1.33
CA ILE A 194 25.70 -1.10 0.65
C ILE A 194 24.71 -1.81 1.57
N ALA A 195 25.06 -2.00 2.85
CA ALA A 195 24.15 -2.61 3.83
C ALA A 195 22.87 -1.78 4.00
N ILE A 196 22.98 -0.47 4.11
CA ILE A 196 21.84 0.46 4.21
C ILE A 196 20.98 0.40 2.94
N ALA A 197 21.60 0.44 1.75
CA ALA A 197 20.88 0.37 0.49
C ALA A 197 20.11 -0.97 0.35
N GLN A 198 20.74 -2.10 0.67
CA GLN A 198 20.11 -3.42 0.62
C GLN A 198 18.96 -3.57 1.62
N PHE A 199 19.12 -3.00 2.82
CA PHE A 199 18.11 -3.02 3.88
C PHE A 199 16.83 -2.27 3.47
N TRP A 200 16.97 -1.12 2.81
CA TRP A 200 15.84 -0.27 2.40
C TRP A 200 15.35 -0.49 0.97
N ASP A 201 16.05 -1.25 0.13
CA ASP A 201 15.69 -1.46 -1.28
C ASP A 201 14.24 -1.95 -1.45
N CYS A 202 13.81 -2.91 -0.62
CA CYS A 202 12.40 -3.34 -0.54
C CYS A 202 11.71 -3.54 -1.91
N ASN A 203 12.46 -3.97 -2.93
CA ASN A 203 11.99 -4.09 -4.30
C ASN A 203 11.62 -5.56 -4.60
N PRO A 204 10.33 -5.89 -4.80
CA PRO A 204 9.92 -7.27 -5.07
C PRO A 204 10.25 -7.74 -6.50
N TYR A 205 10.73 -6.86 -7.38
CA TYR A 205 11.07 -7.14 -8.78
C TYR A 205 12.56 -7.39 -9.01
N VAL A 206 13.36 -7.52 -7.94
CA VAL A 206 14.78 -7.83 -8.07
C VAL A 206 14.93 -9.23 -8.68
N SER A 207 15.34 -9.27 -9.95
CA SER A 207 15.81 -10.46 -10.63
C SER A 207 17.32 -10.57 -10.48
N ILE A 208 17.78 -11.70 -9.94
CA ILE A 208 19.20 -12.04 -9.88
C ILE A 208 19.47 -12.99 -11.03
N ASN A 209 20.22 -12.53 -12.02
CA ASN A 209 20.68 -13.35 -13.13
C ASN A 209 22.04 -13.96 -12.78
N LYS A 210 22.13 -15.28 -12.71
CA LYS A 210 23.40 -16.03 -12.60
C LYS A 210 23.52 -16.97 -13.80
N GLY A 211 24.26 -16.55 -14.83
CA GLY A 211 24.31 -17.26 -16.11
C GLY A 211 22.93 -17.27 -16.79
N HIS A 212 22.45 -18.45 -17.20
CA HIS A 212 21.11 -18.63 -17.78
C HIS A 212 19.97 -18.73 -16.74
N PHE A 213 20.28 -18.72 -15.44
CA PHE A 213 19.26 -18.82 -14.39
C PHE A 213 18.82 -17.43 -13.92
N MET A 214 17.50 -17.21 -13.90
CA MET A 214 16.87 -16.04 -13.31
C MET A 214 16.20 -16.42 -11.98
N PHE A 215 16.61 -15.80 -10.88
CA PHE A 215 16.01 -15.97 -9.57
C PHE A 215 15.27 -14.70 -9.15
N ALA A 216 14.02 -14.84 -8.70
CA ALA A 216 13.32 -13.74 -8.03
C ALA A 216 13.72 -13.69 -6.55
N ALA A 217 14.30 -12.58 -6.10
CA ALA A 217 14.55 -12.39 -4.67
C ALA A 217 13.23 -12.10 -3.95
N LYS A 218 12.89 -12.91 -2.94
CA LYS A 218 11.71 -12.65 -2.10
C LYS A 218 11.96 -11.44 -1.21
N LYS A 219 11.45 -10.27 -1.61
CA LYS A 219 11.54 -9.02 -0.84
C LYS A 219 10.15 -8.49 -0.52
N ILE A 220 10.05 -7.82 0.63
CA ILE A 220 8.86 -7.06 1.02
C ILE A 220 8.89 -5.66 0.39
N THR A 221 7.75 -5.01 0.25
CA THR A 221 7.65 -3.61 -0.22
C THR A 221 7.95 -2.62 0.92
N PRO A 222 8.26 -1.33 0.62
CA PRO A 222 8.48 -0.34 1.67
C PRO A 222 7.27 -0.18 2.60
N GLY A 223 6.05 -0.25 2.05
CA GLY A 223 4.81 -0.22 2.85
C GLY A 223 4.74 -1.38 3.84
N ALA A 224 5.11 -2.59 3.43
CA ALA A 224 5.17 -3.75 4.33
C ALA A 224 6.28 -3.61 5.39
N HIS A 225 7.42 -3.01 5.05
CA HIS A 225 8.51 -2.73 6.00
C HIS A 225 8.02 -1.82 7.13
N TRP A 226 7.40 -0.69 6.80
CA TRP A 226 6.88 0.26 7.79
C TRP A 226 5.83 -0.35 8.73
N ILE A 227 5.01 -1.26 8.22
CA ILE A 227 4.06 -2.02 9.04
C ILE A 227 4.78 -3.00 9.97
N GLY A 228 5.90 -3.57 9.53
CA GLY A 228 6.82 -4.32 10.37
C GLY A 228 7.40 -3.49 11.53
N ILE A 229 7.83 -2.26 11.26
CA ILE A 229 8.33 -1.31 12.27
C ILE A 229 7.21 -0.98 13.27
N CYS A 230 6.02 -0.66 12.78
CA CYS A 230 4.87 -0.40 13.65
C CYS A 230 4.56 -1.58 14.58
N LYS A 231 4.60 -2.81 14.05
CA LYS A 231 4.42 -4.03 14.85
C LYS A 231 5.47 -4.12 15.96
N ILE A 232 6.73 -3.80 15.67
CA ILE A 232 7.83 -3.82 16.66
C ILE A 232 7.55 -2.79 17.76
N ALA A 233 7.23 -1.55 17.38
CA ALA A 233 6.93 -0.48 18.34
C ALA A 233 5.75 -0.83 19.24
N CYS A 234 4.62 -1.30 18.68
CA CYS A 234 3.45 -1.70 19.46
C CYS A 234 3.77 -2.83 20.45
N LYS A 235 4.66 -3.77 20.10
CA LYS A 235 5.11 -4.82 21.01
C LYS A 235 5.97 -4.28 22.15
N GLN A 236 6.87 -3.34 21.86
CA GLN A 236 7.76 -2.75 22.86
C GLN A 236 6.99 -1.97 23.93
N ILE A 237 5.95 -1.23 23.52
CA ILE A 237 5.11 -0.46 24.45
C ILE A 237 3.92 -1.26 25.00
N GLN A 238 3.83 -2.55 24.65
CA GLN A 238 2.73 -3.43 25.07
C GLN A 238 1.34 -2.84 24.76
N SER A 239 1.16 -2.30 23.54
CA SER A 239 -0.09 -1.67 23.13
C SER A 239 -1.31 -2.57 23.32
N SER A 240 -2.43 -1.98 23.70
CA SER A 240 -3.73 -2.66 23.71
C SER A 240 -4.15 -3.09 22.30
N PHE A 241 -5.07 -4.05 22.22
CA PHE A 241 -5.59 -4.54 20.94
C PHE A 241 -6.20 -3.41 20.10
N GLU A 242 -7.00 -2.54 20.73
CA GLU A 242 -7.62 -1.37 20.10
C GLU A 242 -6.57 -0.33 19.67
N GLY A 243 -5.52 -0.14 20.48
CA GLY A 243 -4.40 0.73 20.14
C GLY A 243 -3.63 0.25 18.91
N ILE A 244 -3.41 -1.06 18.77
CA ILE A 244 -2.73 -1.64 17.60
C ILE A 244 -3.46 -1.29 16.30
N TYR A 245 -4.78 -1.54 16.21
CA TYR A 245 -5.53 -1.25 14.98
C TYR A 245 -5.61 0.24 14.67
N SER A 246 -5.70 1.08 15.70
CA SER A 246 -5.72 2.53 15.52
C SER A 246 -4.40 3.06 14.94
N VAL A 247 -3.26 2.59 15.45
CA VAL A 247 -1.93 2.99 14.95
C VAL A 247 -1.67 2.43 13.54
N PHE A 248 -2.01 1.16 13.30
CA PHE A 248 -1.83 0.56 11.98
C PHE A 248 -2.65 1.30 10.93
N GLU A 249 -3.89 1.68 11.24
CA GLU A 249 -4.73 2.40 10.29
C GLU A 249 -4.16 3.78 9.95
N LEU A 250 -3.76 4.57 10.96
CA LEU A 250 -3.14 5.88 10.72
C LEU A 250 -1.91 5.77 9.81
N ILE A 251 -1.05 4.78 10.05
CA ILE A 251 0.14 4.56 9.23
C ILE A 251 -0.24 4.14 7.81
N TYR A 252 -1.26 3.30 7.62
CA TYR A 252 -1.71 2.92 6.29
C TYR A 252 -2.30 4.10 5.51
N ILE A 253 -3.05 4.98 6.15
CA ILE A 253 -3.57 6.21 5.53
C ILE A 253 -2.39 7.08 5.07
N ILE A 254 -1.39 7.29 5.93
CA ILE A 254 -0.18 8.07 5.61
C ILE A 254 0.63 7.43 4.48
N LEU A 255 0.82 6.10 4.50
CA LEU A 255 1.58 5.42 3.45
C LEU A 255 0.85 5.43 2.10
N THR A 256 -0.48 5.29 2.11
CA THR A 256 -1.30 5.37 0.89
C THR A 256 -1.31 6.77 0.32
N PHE A 257 -1.35 7.78 1.20
CA PHE A 257 -1.12 9.17 0.87
C PHE A 257 0.20 9.37 0.10
N ILE A 258 1.33 8.96 0.69
CA ILE A 258 2.67 9.12 0.09
C ILE A 258 2.77 8.39 -1.26
N PHE A 259 2.14 7.22 -1.38
CA PHE A 259 2.23 6.41 -2.60
C PHE A 259 1.41 7.00 -3.76
N LEU A 260 0.19 7.49 -3.49
CA LEU A 260 -0.65 8.16 -4.49
C LEU A 260 0.03 9.40 -5.06
N GLU A 261 0.64 10.22 -4.19
CA GLU A 261 1.36 11.43 -4.60
C GLU A 261 2.60 11.12 -5.46
N LYS A 262 3.43 10.17 -5.01
CA LYS A 262 4.65 9.78 -5.74
C LYS A 262 4.35 9.23 -7.13
N ILE A 263 3.28 8.45 -7.29
CA ILE A 263 2.90 7.94 -8.62
C ILE A 263 2.26 9.04 -9.47
N GLN A 264 1.46 9.94 -8.89
CA GLN A 264 0.95 11.11 -9.61
C GLN A 264 2.08 11.93 -10.25
N LEU A 265 3.20 12.11 -9.54
CA LEU A 265 4.36 12.82 -10.09
C LEU A 265 5.03 12.07 -11.24
N LYS A 266 5.13 10.75 -11.13
CA LYS A 266 5.69 9.90 -12.19
C LYS A 266 4.78 9.86 -13.42
N SER A 267 3.45 9.91 -13.23
CA SER A 267 2.46 9.87 -14.31
C SER A 267 2.20 11.23 -14.97
N LEU A 268 2.50 12.36 -14.31
CA LEU A 268 2.36 13.70 -14.90
C LEU A 268 3.32 13.93 -16.09
N LYS A 269 4.39 13.14 -16.24
CA LYS A 269 5.22 13.12 -17.46
C LYS A 269 4.55 12.43 -18.66
N VAL A 270 3.36 11.81 -18.48
CA VAL A 270 2.58 11.15 -19.54
C VAL A 270 1.68 12.13 -20.30
N LYS A 271 1.21 13.21 -19.66
CA LYS A 271 0.30 14.17 -20.29
C LYS A 271 1.05 15.39 -20.83
N SER A 272 1.76 15.19 -21.94
CA SER A 272 2.30 16.31 -22.74
C SER A 272 2.41 15.97 -24.22
N VAL A 273 1.38 15.37 -24.83
CA VAL A 273 1.11 15.53 -26.28
C VAL A 273 -0.39 15.31 -26.50
N LYS A 274 -1.19 16.38 -26.40
CA LYS A 274 -2.46 16.59 -27.13
C LYS A 274 -3.10 17.88 -26.62
N GLY A 275 -2.93 18.94 -27.39
CA GLY A 275 -3.56 20.23 -27.13
C GLY A 275 -2.79 21.38 -27.77
N ASN A 276 -2.90 21.50 -29.11
CA ASN A 276 -2.99 22.74 -29.89
C ASN A 276 -2.53 22.49 -31.33
N LEU A 277 -3.46 21.95 -32.12
CA LEU A 277 -3.58 22.24 -33.54
C LEU A 277 -5.05 22.61 -33.74
N ILE A 278 -5.31 23.92 -33.73
CA ILE A 278 -6.34 24.53 -34.59
C ILE A 278 -5.62 24.80 -35.91
#